data_AF-A0A2A4TWK7-F1
#
_entry.id   AF-A0A2A4TWK7-F1
#
_cell.length_a   1.000
_cell.length_b   1.000
_cell.length_c   1.000
_cell.angle_alpha   90.00
_cell.angle_beta   90.00
_cell.angle_gamma   90.00
#
_symmetry.space_group_name_H-M   'P 1'
#
loop_
_entity.id
_entity.type
_entity.pdbx_description
1 polymer ?
#
loop_
_entity_poly.entity_id
_entity_poly.type
_entity_poly.pdbx_seq_one_letter_code
_entity_poly.pdbx_strand_id
1 'polypeptide(L)'
;MLENMLKIKENLILTCCKTTATLEKTGYCLVKGKNGYTLVETMISMLLVATIVTSVFSMVLTAKVGSVKSGNQGKAHLFARQQAEKLKAYISADLAAPGPRGTALPSPDNWKFPGDTSGNYALAPGVHNVTGNLPGSLVTLGWTMTYNVTTVACGAKTCQKVDFTVGWPGP
;
A
#
# COMPACT_ATOMS: atom_id res chain seq x y z
N MET A 1 -14.45 -1.43 -0.18
CA MET A 1 -14.28 0.02 -0.48
C MET A 1 -14.33 0.30 -2.00
N LEU A 2 -13.72 -0.52 -2.86
CA LEU A 2 -13.88 -0.42 -4.33
C LEU A 2 -15.33 -0.58 -4.81
N GLU A 3 -16.12 -1.46 -4.20
CA GLU A 3 -17.53 -1.68 -4.58
C GLU A 3 -18.42 -0.44 -4.36
N ASN A 4 -18.10 0.38 -3.36
CA ASN A 4 -18.85 1.63 -3.11
C ASN A 4 -18.53 2.71 -4.17
N MET A 5 -17.34 2.69 -4.77
CA MET A 5 -17.02 3.60 -5.87
C MET A 5 -17.64 3.19 -7.20
N LEU A 6 -17.90 1.89 -7.40
CA LEU A 6 -18.60 1.42 -8.60
C LEU A 6 -20.07 1.87 -8.60
N LYS A 7 -20.75 1.75 -7.45
CA LYS A 7 -22.15 2.19 -7.29
C LYS A 7 -22.36 3.70 -7.49
N ILE A 8 -21.35 4.52 -7.14
CA ILE A 8 -21.43 5.98 -7.38
C ILE A 8 -21.26 6.30 -8.87
N LYS A 9 -20.39 5.58 -9.61
CA LYS A 9 -20.26 5.76 -11.06
C LYS A 9 -21.54 5.38 -11.82
N GLU A 10 -22.23 4.31 -11.42
CA GLU A 10 -23.48 3.89 -12.07
C GLU A 10 -24.61 4.91 -11.86
N ASN A 11 -24.74 5.49 -10.67
CA ASN A 11 -25.75 6.52 -10.40
C ASN A 11 -25.47 7.86 -11.10
N LEU A 12 -24.20 8.24 -11.30
CA LEU A 12 -23.86 9.46 -12.03
C LEU A 12 -24.11 9.31 -13.54
N ILE A 13 -23.85 8.14 -14.11
CA ILE A 13 -24.11 7.84 -15.53
C ILE A 13 -25.61 7.77 -15.80
N LEU A 14 -26.40 7.19 -14.90
CA LEU A 14 -27.86 7.11 -15.05
C LEU A 14 -28.56 8.47 -14.92
N THR A 15 -28.03 9.41 -14.13
CA THR A 15 -28.63 10.75 -14.01
C THR A 15 -28.36 11.60 -15.25
N CYS A 16 -27.25 11.39 -15.94
CA CYS A 16 -26.97 12.07 -17.21
C CYS A 16 -27.75 11.46 -18.39
N CYS A 17 -28.02 10.15 -18.36
CA CYS A 17 -28.70 9.45 -19.45
C CYS A 17 -30.24 9.54 -19.40
N LYS A 18 -30.83 9.80 -18.21
CA LYS A 18 -32.29 10.01 -18.11
C LYS A 18 -32.75 11.35 -18.69
N THR A 19 -31.84 12.26 -19.00
CA THR A 19 -32.14 13.50 -19.73
C THR A 19 -31.94 13.38 -21.24
N THR A 20 -31.47 12.24 -21.75
CA THR A 20 -31.18 12.03 -23.19
C THR A 20 -32.16 11.10 -23.93
N ALA A 21 -33.11 10.46 -23.24
CA ALA A 21 -34.11 9.61 -23.90
C ALA A 21 -35.24 10.41 -24.61
N THR A 22 -35.16 11.74 -24.61
CA THR A 22 -35.96 12.65 -25.46
C THR A 22 -35.08 13.51 -26.36
N LEU A 23 -33.91 12.99 -26.78
CA LEU A 23 -32.97 13.66 -27.69
C LEU A 23 -32.55 12.74 -28.85
N GLU A 24 -33.52 12.09 -29.51
CA GLU A 24 -33.28 11.47 -30.84
C GLU A 24 -33.34 12.51 -31.98
N LYS A 25 -33.55 13.79 -31.66
CA LYS A 25 -33.53 14.90 -32.62
C LYS A 25 -33.05 16.18 -31.99
N THR A 26 -31.74 16.31 -31.76
CA THR A 26 -31.02 17.59 -31.71
C THR A 26 -29.54 17.24 -31.55
N GLY A 27 -28.66 17.53 -32.51
CA GLY A 27 -28.55 18.84 -33.11
C GLY A 27 -28.08 19.77 -32.00
N TYR A 28 -26.81 20.13 -32.02
CA TYR A 28 -26.26 21.26 -31.28
C TYR A 28 -27.35 22.32 -31.16
N CYS A 29 -27.75 22.68 -29.94
CA CYS A 29 -28.69 23.78 -29.70
C CYS A 29 -28.02 25.07 -30.20
N LEU A 30 -28.07 25.28 -31.51
CA LEU A 30 -27.73 26.52 -32.18
C LEU A 30 -28.71 27.54 -31.62
N VAL A 31 -28.20 28.38 -30.72
CA VAL A 31 -28.86 29.59 -30.28
C VAL A 31 -29.15 30.41 -31.55
N LYS A 32 -30.36 30.25 -32.07
CA LYS A 32 -30.83 30.94 -33.27
C LYS A 32 -31.13 32.37 -32.87
N GLY A 33 -30.15 33.26 -33.00
CA GLY A 33 -30.40 34.68 -32.77
C GLY A 33 -29.17 35.56 -32.76
N LYS A 34 -28.74 35.98 -33.96
CA LYS A 34 -27.83 37.08 -34.34
C LYS A 34 -26.53 36.61 -34.98
N ASN A 35 -26.49 36.76 -36.32
CA ASN A 35 -25.33 36.49 -37.16
C ASN A 35 -24.22 37.51 -36.86
N GLY A 36 -23.12 37.08 -36.26
CA GLY A 36 -21.94 37.93 -36.06
C GLY A 36 -20.87 37.40 -35.09
N TYR A 37 -21.18 36.49 -34.17
CA TYR A 37 -20.26 36.10 -33.08
C TYR A 37 -19.96 34.58 -32.97
N THR A 38 -20.34 33.80 -33.98
CA THR A 38 -20.27 32.32 -33.94
C THR A 38 -18.85 31.76 -33.84
N LEU A 39 -17.85 32.47 -34.39
CA LEU A 39 -16.46 32.03 -34.34
C LEU A 39 -15.87 32.18 -32.93
N VAL A 40 -16.16 33.30 -32.25
CA VAL A 40 -15.68 33.54 -30.88
C VAL A 40 -16.34 32.57 -29.90
N GLU A 41 -17.64 32.33 -30.04
CA GLU A 41 -18.39 31.42 -29.19
C GLU A 41 -17.90 29.96 -29.29
N THR A 42 -17.59 29.49 -30.51
CA THR A 42 -17.05 28.14 -30.71
C THR A 42 -15.63 27.99 -30.17
N MET A 43 -14.78 29.02 -30.27
CA MET A 43 -13.45 29.01 -29.64
C MET A 43 -13.54 28.92 -28.11
N ILE A 44 -14.43 29.70 -27.48
CA ILE A 44 -14.63 29.65 -26.02
C ILE A 44 -15.16 28.28 -25.59
N SER A 45 -16.10 27.71 -26.35
CA SER A 45 -16.66 26.39 -26.08
C SER A 45 -15.59 25.30 -26.14
N MET A 46 -14.71 25.35 -27.13
CA MET A 46 -13.62 24.38 -27.29
C MET A 46 -12.61 24.48 -26.13
N LEU A 47 -12.27 25.69 -25.69
CA LEU A 47 -11.40 25.91 -24.53
C LEU A 47 -12.01 25.36 -23.23
N LEU A 48 -13.31 25.55 -23.02
CA LEU A 48 -14.01 24.99 -21.85
C LEU A 48 -14.02 23.46 -21.88
N VAL A 49 -14.30 22.84 -23.03
CA VAL A 49 -14.27 21.38 -23.15
C VAL A 49 -12.86 20.83 -22.90
N ALA A 50 -11.82 21.48 -23.45
CA ALA A 50 -10.44 21.05 -23.27
C ALA A 50 -10.00 21.09 -21.79
N THR A 51 -10.40 22.12 -21.04
CA THR A 51 -10.05 22.22 -19.61
C THR A 51 -10.75 21.15 -18.78
N ILE A 52 -12.04 20.87 -19.05
CA ILE A 52 -12.79 19.80 -18.37
C ILE A 52 -12.13 18.44 -18.63
N VAL A 53 -11.82 18.10 -19.88
CA VAL A 53 -11.21 16.81 -20.23
C VAL A 53 -9.84 16.65 -19.55
N THR A 54 -9.02 17.70 -19.58
CA THR A 54 -7.67 17.68 -18.96
C THR A 54 -7.75 17.50 -17.45
N SER A 55 -8.72 18.13 -16.79
CA SER A 55 -8.92 18.01 -15.34
C SER A 55 -9.29 16.58 -14.93
N VAL A 56 -10.22 15.95 -15.66
CA VAL A 56 -10.66 14.56 -15.40
C VAL A 56 -9.53 13.58 -15.65
N PHE A 57 -8.78 13.76 -16.74
CA PHE A 57 -7.66 12.90 -17.07
C PHE A 57 -6.57 12.95 -16.00
N SER A 58 -6.23 14.15 -15.52
CA SER A 58 -5.26 14.35 -14.44
C SER A 58 -5.66 13.64 -13.14
N MET A 59 -6.95 13.70 -12.78
CA MET A 59 -7.47 13.00 -11.60
C MET A 59 -7.38 11.47 -11.76
N VAL A 60 -7.71 10.93 -12.93
CA VAL A 60 -7.68 9.47 -13.20
C VAL A 60 -6.25 8.93 -13.16
N LEU A 61 -5.29 9.64 -13.75
CA LEU A 61 -3.87 9.28 -13.71
C LEU A 61 -3.33 9.28 -12.28
N THR A 62 -3.64 10.32 -11.51
CA THR A 62 -3.23 10.42 -10.11
C THR A 62 -3.78 9.26 -9.28
N ALA A 63 -5.05 8.90 -9.48
CA ALA A 63 -5.67 7.77 -8.79
C ALA A 63 -5.04 6.41 -9.16
N LYS A 64 -4.73 6.19 -10.44
CA LYS A 64 -4.11 4.95 -10.93
C LYS A 64 -2.70 4.76 -10.38
N VAL A 65 -1.86 5.79 -10.46
CA VAL A 65 -0.47 5.73 -10.00
C VAL A 65 -0.40 5.57 -8.48
N GLY A 66 -1.26 6.30 -7.74
CA GLY A 66 -1.33 6.17 -6.28
C GLY A 66 -1.78 4.78 -5.80
N SER A 67 -2.72 4.15 -6.50
CA SER A 67 -3.30 2.87 -6.09
C SER A 67 -2.31 1.70 -6.13
N VAL A 68 -1.45 1.61 -7.15
CA VAL A 68 -0.48 0.51 -7.28
C VAL A 68 0.59 0.58 -6.19
N LYS A 69 1.14 1.78 -5.94
CA LYS A 69 2.15 1.99 -4.89
C LYS A 69 1.58 1.71 -3.51
N SER A 70 0.41 2.26 -3.22
CA SER A 70 -0.30 2.04 -1.95
C SER A 70 -0.63 0.56 -1.74
N GLY A 71 -1.00 -0.16 -2.80
CA GLY A 71 -1.29 -1.60 -2.73
C GLY A 71 -0.08 -2.44 -2.31
N ASN A 72 1.10 -2.18 -2.88
CA ASN A 72 2.32 -2.91 -2.52
C ASN A 72 2.79 -2.55 -1.10
N GLN A 73 2.70 -1.27 -0.72
CA GLN A 73 2.98 -0.84 0.66
C GLN A 73 2.04 -1.51 1.65
N GLY A 74 0.74 -1.55 1.36
CA GLY A 74 -0.25 -2.24 2.18
C GLY A 74 0.06 -3.73 2.34
N LYS A 75 0.40 -4.42 1.25
CA LYS A 75 0.82 -5.82 1.29
C LYS A 75 2.05 -6.02 2.17
N ALA A 76 3.09 -5.21 2.00
CA ALA A 76 4.32 -5.34 2.77
C ALA A 76 4.09 -5.09 4.27
N HIS A 77 3.26 -4.12 4.64
CA HIS A 77 2.88 -3.90 6.04
C HIS A 77 2.07 -5.07 6.63
N LEU A 78 1.20 -5.71 5.84
CA LEU A 78 0.51 -6.92 6.27
C LEU A 78 1.49 -8.05 6.54
N PHE A 79 2.49 -8.25 5.67
CA PHE A 79 3.54 -9.24 5.89
C PHE A 79 4.37 -8.92 7.14
N ALA A 80 4.75 -7.66 7.35
CA ALA A 80 5.47 -7.26 8.56
C ALA A 80 4.69 -7.61 9.84
N ARG A 81 3.36 -7.37 9.85
CA ARG A 81 2.49 -7.78 10.97
C ARG A 81 2.43 -9.29 11.14
N GLN A 82 2.30 -10.04 10.05
CA GLN A 82 2.33 -11.51 10.11
C GLN A 82 3.66 -12.03 10.67
N GLN A 83 4.79 -11.44 10.28
CA GLN A 83 6.10 -11.81 10.82
C GLN A 83 6.25 -11.47 12.29
N ALA A 84 5.70 -10.33 12.74
CA ALA A 84 5.66 -9.98 14.16
C ALA A 84 4.87 -11.01 14.98
N GLU A 85 3.71 -11.47 14.49
CA GLU A 85 2.94 -12.50 15.17
C GLU A 85 3.64 -13.87 15.14
N LYS A 86 4.30 -14.22 14.03
CA LYS A 86 5.13 -15.43 13.96
C LYS A 86 6.30 -15.39 14.93
N LEU A 87 6.97 -14.25 15.07
CA LEU A 87 8.06 -14.08 16.03
C LEU A 87 7.56 -14.23 17.46
N LYS A 88 6.43 -13.61 17.81
CA LYS A 88 5.78 -13.80 19.11
C LYS A 88 5.45 -15.27 19.37
N ALA A 89 4.81 -15.93 18.40
CA ALA A 89 4.47 -17.34 18.48
C ALA A 89 5.72 -18.21 18.70
N TYR A 90 6.78 -17.97 17.92
CA TYR A 90 8.06 -18.67 18.01
C TYR A 90 8.70 -18.55 19.40
N ILE A 91 8.66 -17.36 20.01
CA ILE A 91 9.18 -17.11 21.36
C ILE A 91 8.30 -17.78 22.42
N SER A 92 6.98 -17.80 22.22
CA SER A 92 6.02 -18.35 23.20
C SER A 92 5.83 -19.86 23.15
N ALA A 93 6.22 -20.52 22.05
CA ALA A 93 5.93 -21.94 21.83
C ALA A 93 6.79 -22.89 22.70
N ASP A 94 7.94 -22.42 23.21
CA ASP A 94 8.74 -23.18 24.17
C ASP A 94 8.39 -22.79 25.61
N LEU A 95 7.37 -23.46 26.16
CA LEU A 95 6.95 -23.32 27.56
C LEU A 95 7.69 -24.28 28.49
N ALA A 96 8.50 -25.21 27.96
CA ALA A 96 9.18 -26.24 28.74
C ALA A 96 10.56 -25.76 29.24
N ALA A 97 11.21 -24.83 28.54
CA ALA A 97 12.44 -24.19 28.97
C ALA A 97 12.33 -22.65 28.89
N PRO A 98 12.24 -21.93 30.02
CA PRO A 98 12.25 -20.48 30.03
C PRO A 98 13.68 -19.99 29.71
N GLY A 99 13.96 -19.75 28.43
CA GLY A 99 15.25 -19.21 27.99
C GLY A 99 16.32 -20.28 27.69
N PRO A 100 17.50 -19.83 27.20
CA PRO A 100 18.40 -20.63 26.38
C PRO A 100 18.98 -21.80 27.16
N ARG A 101 18.47 -23.01 26.93
CA ARG A 101 19.13 -24.26 27.32
C ARG A 101 19.20 -25.22 26.15
N GLY A 102 20.22 -25.03 25.33
CA GLY A 102 21.05 -26.16 24.93
C GLY A 102 22.31 -26.09 25.80
N THR A 103 22.39 -26.88 26.87
CA THR A 103 23.53 -26.89 27.80
C THR A 103 24.84 -27.36 27.18
N ALA A 104 24.85 -27.87 25.95
CA ALA A 104 26.03 -28.05 25.11
C ALA A 104 25.57 -28.60 23.76
N LEU A 105 25.49 -27.77 22.72
CA LEU A 105 25.66 -28.19 21.32
C LEU A 105 26.42 -27.07 20.62
N PRO A 106 27.48 -27.35 19.85
CA PRO A 106 28.40 -26.35 19.30
C PRO A 106 27.82 -25.65 18.06
N SER A 107 26.59 -25.13 18.16
CA SER A 107 26.02 -24.33 17.09
C SER A 107 25.31 -23.10 17.64
N PRO A 108 25.80 -21.88 17.33
CA PRO A 108 25.17 -20.62 17.73
C PRO A 108 23.77 -20.38 17.13
N ASP A 109 23.25 -21.29 16.31
CA ASP A 109 22.04 -21.12 15.48
C ASP A 109 20.71 -21.61 16.09
N ASN A 110 20.68 -22.16 17.31
CA ASN A 110 19.51 -22.92 17.81
C ASN A 110 18.20 -22.15 17.97
N TRP A 111 18.20 -20.82 17.84
CA TRP A 111 17.01 -19.98 18.01
C TRP A 111 16.99 -18.86 16.98
N LYS A 112 17.44 -19.18 15.77
CA LYS A 112 17.43 -18.28 14.64
C LYS A 112 16.01 -18.17 14.10
N PHE A 113 15.51 -16.94 13.97
CA PHE A 113 14.22 -16.72 13.34
C PHE A 113 14.29 -17.21 11.87
N PRO A 114 13.34 -18.03 11.40
CA PRO A 114 13.42 -18.58 10.04
C PRO A 114 13.45 -17.45 9.02
N GLY A 115 14.44 -17.50 8.12
CA GLY A 115 14.67 -16.47 7.11
C GLY A 115 15.46 -15.24 7.57
N ASP A 116 15.91 -15.19 8.83
CA ASP A 116 16.91 -14.22 9.27
C ASP A 116 18.30 -14.60 8.74
N THR A 117 19.00 -13.63 8.16
CA THR A 117 20.36 -13.80 7.62
C THR A 117 21.45 -13.33 8.58
N SER A 118 21.08 -12.71 9.72
CA SER A 118 22.03 -12.14 10.67
C SER A 118 22.93 -13.17 11.39
N GLY A 119 22.48 -14.44 11.45
CA GLY A 119 23.20 -15.50 12.18
C GLY A 119 23.14 -15.37 13.70
N ASN A 120 22.33 -14.45 14.22
CA ASN A 120 22.16 -14.22 15.65
C ASN A 120 20.88 -14.88 16.17
N TYR A 121 20.81 -15.01 17.50
CA TYR A 121 19.57 -15.35 18.20
C TYR A 121 18.46 -14.36 17.88
N ALA A 122 17.23 -14.81 17.68
CA ALA A 122 16.10 -13.98 17.27
C ALA A 122 15.82 -12.75 18.16
N LEU A 123 16.15 -12.81 19.46
CA LEU A 123 16.01 -11.70 20.42
C LEU A 123 17.35 -11.09 20.84
N ALA A 124 18.43 -11.37 20.12
CA ALA A 124 19.68 -10.67 20.34
C ALA A 124 19.48 -9.17 20.07
N PRO A 125 20.03 -8.27 20.90
CA PRO A 125 19.96 -6.85 20.62
C PRO A 125 20.69 -6.53 19.31
N GLY A 126 20.03 -5.80 18.42
CA GLY A 126 20.57 -5.48 17.10
C GLY A 126 19.55 -5.53 15.97
N VAL A 127 20.06 -5.33 14.75
CA VAL A 127 19.25 -5.33 13.53
C VAL A 127 19.33 -6.71 12.86
N HIS A 128 18.16 -7.29 12.65
CA HIS A 128 17.97 -8.58 11.99
C HIS A 128 17.40 -8.38 10.60
N ASN A 129 17.93 -9.11 9.62
CA ASN A 129 17.50 -9.00 8.23
C ASN A 129 16.68 -10.22 7.84
N VAL A 130 15.38 -9.99 7.74
CA VAL A 130 14.34 -10.98 7.40
C VAL A 130 13.76 -10.72 6.01
N THR A 131 14.52 -10.07 5.13
CA THR A 131 14.07 -9.77 3.76
C THR A 131 13.67 -11.04 3.00
N GLY A 132 14.28 -12.19 3.30
CA GLY A 132 13.91 -13.49 2.72
C GLY A 132 12.48 -13.96 3.02
N ASN A 133 11.82 -13.37 4.03
CA ASN A 133 10.44 -13.69 4.39
C ASN A 133 9.40 -12.85 3.64
N LEU A 134 9.82 -11.85 2.87
CA LEU A 134 8.94 -11.12 1.97
C LEU A 134 8.59 -11.99 0.75
N PRO A 135 7.41 -11.82 0.13
CA PRO A 135 7.12 -12.46 -1.14
C PRO A 135 8.14 -12.04 -2.20
N GLY A 136 8.59 -12.99 -3.02
CA GLY A 136 9.64 -12.77 -4.03
C GLY A 136 9.34 -11.60 -4.98
N SER A 137 8.06 -11.34 -5.27
CA SER A 137 7.64 -10.18 -6.08
C SER A 137 8.01 -8.82 -5.46
N LEU A 138 8.05 -8.69 -4.14
CA LEU A 138 8.51 -7.47 -3.46
C LEU A 138 10.04 -7.43 -3.36
N VAL A 139 10.68 -8.58 -3.14
CA VAL A 139 12.15 -8.66 -3.07
C VAL A 139 12.79 -8.27 -4.41
N THR A 140 12.25 -8.73 -5.54
CA THR A 140 12.71 -8.33 -6.89
C THR A 140 12.56 -6.83 -7.14
N LEU A 141 11.59 -6.18 -6.49
CA LEU A 141 11.41 -4.73 -6.54
C LEU A 141 12.36 -3.98 -5.60
N GLY A 142 13.31 -4.66 -4.95
CA GLY A 142 14.29 -4.05 -4.03
C GLY A 142 13.76 -3.77 -2.63
N TRP A 143 12.63 -4.35 -2.24
CA TRP A 143 12.08 -4.16 -0.90
C TRP A 143 12.90 -4.93 0.12
N THR A 144 13.06 -4.33 1.30
CA THR A 144 13.79 -4.92 2.42
C THR A 144 12.90 -4.95 3.65
N MET A 145 13.11 -5.96 4.49
CA MET A 145 12.42 -6.07 5.77
C MET A 145 13.43 -6.41 6.84
N THR A 146 13.48 -5.57 7.86
CA THR A 146 14.37 -5.73 9.01
C THR A 146 13.56 -5.56 10.28
N TYR A 147 14.01 -6.18 11.36
CA TYR A 147 13.51 -5.83 12.68
C TYR A 147 14.68 -5.47 13.58
N ASN A 148 14.45 -4.50 14.47
CA ASN A 148 15.43 -4.08 15.45
C ASN A 148 14.97 -4.54 16.83
N VAL A 149 15.85 -5.19 17.57
CA VAL A 149 15.61 -5.58 18.95
C VAL A 149 16.35 -4.62 19.86
N THR A 150 15.61 -3.92 20.71
CA THR A 150 16.15 -3.00 21.71
C THR A 150 15.79 -3.47 23.10
N THR A 151 16.75 -3.40 24.03
CA THR A 151 16.47 -3.71 25.42
C THR A 151 15.92 -2.47 26.11
N VAL A 152 14.75 -2.60 26.73
CA VAL A 152 14.04 -1.51 27.41
C VAL A 152 13.75 -1.92 28.86
N ALA A 153 13.85 -0.98 29.79
CA ALA A 153 13.49 -1.23 31.18
C ALA A 153 11.97 -1.39 31.35
N CYS A 154 11.56 -2.48 31.98
CA CYS A 154 10.18 -2.82 32.33
C CYS A 154 10.06 -2.97 33.85
N GLY A 155 10.12 -1.84 34.56
CA GLY A 155 10.21 -1.84 36.03
C GLY A 155 11.57 -2.40 36.48
N ALA A 156 11.57 -3.43 37.33
CA ALA A 156 12.78 -4.06 37.84
C ALA A 156 13.42 -5.09 36.88
N LYS A 157 12.81 -5.33 35.70
CA LYS A 157 13.29 -6.30 34.71
C LYS A 157 13.63 -5.60 33.39
N THR A 158 14.48 -6.24 32.59
CA THR A 158 14.74 -5.84 31.20
C THR A 158 13.82 -6.59 30.25
N CYS A 159 13.10 -5.87 29.39
CA CYS A 159 12.35 -6.44 28.28
C CYS A 159 13.10 -6.25 26.97
N GLN A 160 12.84 -7.15 26.01
CA GLN A 160 13.20 -6.92 24.62
C GLN A 160 12.00 -6.30 23.89
N LYS A 161 12.21 -5.15 23.25
CA LYS A 161 11.26 -4.48 22.37
C LYS A 161 11.68 -4.75 20.94
N VAL A 162 10.74 -5.24 20.13
CA VAL A 162 10.98 -5.55 18.71
C VAL A 162 10.21 -4.58 17.83
N ASP A 163 10.93 -3.85 16.98
CA ASP A 163 10.36 -2.91 16.02
C ASP A 163 10.63 -3.40 14.59
N PHE A 164 9.57 -3.73 13.84
CA PHE A 164 9.66 -4.12 12.43
C PHE A 164 9.66 -2.88 11.53
N THR A 165 10.62 -2.84 10.60
CA THR A 165 10.76 -1.79 9.59
C THR A 165 10.75 -2.43 8.20
N VAL A 166 9.93 -1.85 7.32
CA VAL A 166 9.90 -2.23 5.90
C VAL A 166 10.52 -1.09 5.11
N GLY A 167 11.63 -1.38 4.44
CA GLY A 167 12.25 -0.48 3.47
C GLY A 167 11.71 -0.78 2.08
N TRP A 168 11.44 0.26 1.31
CA TRP A 168 11.18 0.16 -0.12
C TRP A 168 12.07 1.16 -0.85
N PRO A 169 12.55 0.84 -2.06
CA PRO A 169 13.25 1.82 -2.85
C PRO A 169 12.29 2.96 -3.16
N GLY A 170 12.73 4.18 -2.92
CA GLY A 170 12.01 5.37 -3.36
C GLY A 170 11.75 5.33 -4.88
N PRO A 171 10.81 6.16 -5.37
CA PRO A 171 10.73 6.41 -6.81
C PRO A 171 12.05 6.95 -7.37
#